data_AF-A0A9N8ZCZ7-F1
#
_entry.id   AF-A0A9N8ZCZ7-F1
#
_cell.length_a   1.000
_cell.length_b   1.000
_cell.length_c   1.000
_cell.angle_alpha   90.00
_cell.angle_beta   90.00
_cell.angle_gamma   90.00
#
_symmetry.space_group_name_H-M   'P 1'
#
loop_
_entity.id
_entity.type
_entity.pdbx_description
1 polymer ?
#
loop_
_entity_poly.entity_id
_entity_poly.type
_entity_poly.pdbx_seq_one_letter_code
_entity_poly.pdbx_strand_id
1 'polypeptide(L)'
;MSKAKIDLANLDFNRTYSFEEFEFVNEQLKTRTLEVNGQPVNLFDLDANRKLVPMPQATHCMEVTVATIVGELYNWNVQTRQNGDIKTAQGGFDFSVGGQRTIRAPDVSFTPKAVSSQLTELQRWSFQGRPFTPTFVVEVGDTESSTSTFGKLDDKFKREYFAVGTSVQLGWLIDPKNSRIWVYKRNQHGNVFRHEHAWDDVNGGNILLGFKLKVWKIEEAISQASPELPSLESDEPVNCPKCGMTFPDNYTFMNHYEDEHARQQRRA
;
A
#
# COMPACT_ATOMS: atom_id res chain seq x y z
N MET A 1 0.84 29.78 -17.61
CA MET A 1 -0.64 29.85 -17.57
C MET A 1 -1.06 30.20 -16.16
N SER A 2 -2.00 31.13 -15.99
CA SER A 2 -2.33 31.70 -14.69
C SER A 2 -2.83 30.62 -13.72
N LYS A 3 -2.37 30.67 -12.48
CA LYS A 3 -3.02 30.04 -11.33
C LYS A 3 -4.43 30.64 -11.24
N ALA A 4 -5.38 30.15 -12.04
CA ALA A 4 -6.78 30.43 -11.80
C ALA A 4 -7.03 30.06 -10.34
N LYS A 5 -7.58 31.00 -9.56
CA LYS A 5 -7.85 30.81 -8.13
C LYS A 5 -8.74 29.58 -7.98
N ILE A 6 -8.15 28.41 -7.76
CA ILE A 6 -8.89 27.22 -7.37
C ILE A 6 -9.51 27.57 -6.03
N ASP A 7 -10.84 27.61 -5.99
CA ASP A 7 -11.57 27.77 -4.74
C ASP A 7 -11.51 26.45 -3.98
N LEU A 8 -10.58 26.35 -3.03
CA LEU A 8 -10.37 25.16 -2.22
C LEU A 8 -11.55 24.88 -1.30
N ALA A 9 -12.40 25.87 -1.01
CA ALA A 9 -13.61 25.67 -0.22
C ALA A 9 -14.72 25.00 -1.04
N ASN A 10 -14.69 25.11 -2.37
CA ASN A 10 -15.73 24.63 -3.28
C ASN A 10 -15.11 23.93 -4.50
N LEU A 11 -14.37 22.84 -4.27
CA LEU A 11 -13.82 22.03 -5.36
C LEU A 11 -14.94 21.34 -6.15
N ASP A 12 -14.93 21.51 -7.47
CA ASP A 12 -15.87 20.84 -8.39
C ASP A 12 -15.33 19.46 -8.81
N PHE A 13 -15.80 18.40 -8.16
CA PHE A 13 -15.40 17.02 -8.49
C PHE A 13 -15.90 16.51 -9.86
N ASN A 14 -16.70 17.29 -10.59
CA ASN A 14 -17.16 16.93 -11.92
C ASN A 14 -16.32 17.53 -13.06
N ARG A 15 -15.49 18.54 -12.78
CA ARG A 15 -14.59 19.11 -13.78
C ARG A 15 -13.29 18.33 -13.92
N THR A 16 -12.59 18.58 -15.02
CA THR A 16 -11.23 18.09 -15.25
C THR A 16 -10.20 19.04 -14.64
N TYR A 17 -9.16 18.49 -14.02
CA TYR A 17 -8.06 19.23 -13.42
C TYR A 17 -6.77 19.02 -14.20
N SER A 18 -6.01 20.10 -14.38
CA SER A 18 -4.64 20.02 -14.88
C SER A 18 -3.74 19.24 -13.89
N PHE A 19 -2.58 18.74 -14.33
CA PHE A 19 -1.68 18.06 -13.39
C PHE A 19 -1.09 19.07 -12.39
N GLU A 20 -0.80 20.28 -12.85
CA GLU A 20 -0.36 21.40 -12.03
C GLU A 20 -1.45 21.86 -11.06
N GLU A 21 -2.73 21.81 -11.46
CA GLU A 21 -3.86 22.07 -10.56
C GLU A 21 -3.99 20.98 -9.49
N PHE A 22 -3.84 19.71 -9.88
CA PHE A 22 -3.82 18.58 -8.96
C PHE A 22 -2.69 18.68 -7.93
N GLU A 23 -1.45 18.92 -8.39
CA GLU A 23 -0.30 19.14 -7.53
C GLU A 23 -0.54 20.34 -6.61
N PHE A 24 -1.04 21.44 -7.16
CA PHE A 24 -1.38 22.61 -6.35
C PHE A 24 -2.37 22.29 -5.23
N VAL A 25 -3.49 21.61 -5.52
CA VAL A 25 -4.49 21.25 -4.50
C VAL A 25 -3.87 20.38 -3.41
N ASN A 26 -3.12 19.34 -3.77
CA ASN A 26 -2.45 18.47 -2.79
C ASN A 26 -1.37 19.20 -1.97
N GLU A 27 -0.62 20.13 -2.58
CA GLU A 27 0.32 20.98 -1.84
C GLU A 27 -0.39 21.85 -0.79
N GLN A 28 -1.62 22.31 -1.06
CA GLN A 28 -2.37 23.10 -0.09
C GLN A 28 -2.85 22.28 1.11
N LEU A 29 -3.06 20.97 0.96
CA LEU A 29 -3.48 20.06 2.03
C LEU A 29 -2.38 19.80 3.07
N LYS A 30 -1.13 20.16 2.79
CA LYS A 30 -0.03 20.06 3.76
C LYS A 30 -0.18 20.99 4.97
N THR A 31 -0.93 22.09 4.81
CA THR A 31 -1.10 23.11 5.86
C THR A 31 -2.55 23.31 6.28
N ARG A 32 -3.49 22.58 5.67
CA ARG A 32 -4.92 22.65 5.99
C ARG A 32 -5.62 21.34 5.70
N THR A 33 -6.69 21.05 6.42
CA THR A 33 -7.62 19.96 6.08
C THR A 33 -8.79 20.51 5.27
N LEU A 34 -9.20 19.82 4.21
CA LEU A 34 -10.46 20.10 3.52
C LEU A 34 -11.51 19.10 3.95
N GLU A 35 -12.77 19.51 4.01
CA GLU A 35 -13.90 18.62 4.24
C GLU A 35 -14.66 18.40 2.93
N VAL A 36 -14.91 17.13 2.59
CA VAL A 36 -15.75 16.74 1.46
C VAL A 36 -16.86 15.86 2.00
N ASN A 37 -18.11 16.31 1.83
CA ASN A 37 -19.30 15.64 2.38
C ASN A 37 -19.20 15.37 3.90
N GLY A 38 -18.62 16.31 4.65
CA GLY A 38 -18.45 16.21 6.11
C GLY A 38 -17.38 15.21 6.55
N GLN A 39 -16.49 14.78 5.65
CA GLN A 39 -15.33 13.94 5.97
C GLN A 39 -14.03 14.69 5.67
N PRO A 40 -13.04 14.65 6.58
CA PRO A 40 -11.73 15.23 6.32
C PRO A 40 -11.00 14.49 5.20
N VAL A 41 -10.43 15.24 4.27
CA VAL A 41 -9.64 14.77 3.13
C VAL A 41 -8.21 15.27 3.29
N ASN A 42 -7.26 14.34 3.28
CA ASN A 42 -5.85 14.65 3.45
C ASN A 42 -5.09 14.68 2.12
N LEU A 43 -5.60 13.98 1.11
CA LEU A 43 -5.03 13.89 -0.24
C LEU A 43 -6.16 13.70 -1.26
N PHE A 44 -5.88 14.05 -2.50
CA PHE A 44 -6.65 13.63 -3.66
C PHE A 44 -5.82 12.70 -4.54
N ASP A 45 -6.47 11.70 -5.11
CA ASP A 45 -6.02 11.01 -6.30
C ASP A 45 -6.50 11.77 -7.56
N LEU A 46 -5.88 11.50 -8.71
CA LEU A 46 -6.32 12.00 -10.02
C LEU A 46 -6.76 10.83 -10.90
N ASP A 47 -8.05 10.73 -11.23
CA ASP A 47 -8.56 9.61 -12.03
C ASP A 47 -8.20 9.69 -13.52
N ALA A 48 -8.52 8.63 -14.26
CA ALA A 48 -8.29 8.56 -15.70
C ALA A 48 -9.06 9.65 -16.49
N ASN A 49 -10.14 10.20 -15.91
CA ASN A 49 -10.89 11.33 -16.47
C ASN A 49 -10.37 12.69 -15.98
N ARG A 50 -9.24 12.73 -15.26
CA ARG A 50 -8.65 13.90 -14.61
C ARG A 50 -9.54 14.59 -13.59
N LYS A 51 -10.42 13.84 -12.93
CA LYS A 51 -11.21 14.31 -11.79
C LYS A 51 -10.44 14.06 -10.51
N LEU A 52 -10.57 14.99 -9.56
CA LEU A 52 -10.07 14.79 -8.21
C LEU A 52 -10.93 13.74 -7.51
N VAL A 53 -10.29 12.71 -6.98
CA VAL A 53 -10.93 11.68 -6.17
C VAL A 53 -10.48 11.87 -4.72
N PRO A 54 -11.38 12.25 -3.79
CA PRO A 54 -11.00 12.46 -2.40
C PRO A 54 -10.51 11.16 -1.76
N MET A 55 -9.38 11.24 -1.07
CA MET A 55 -8.90 10.20 -0.16
C MET A 55 -9.29 10.61 1.27
N PRO A 56 -10.40 10.08 1.82
CA PRO A 56 -10.78 10.37 3.19
C PRO A 56 -9.73 9.80 4.16
N GLN A 57 -9.74 10.28 5.39
CA GLN A 57 -8.90 9.68 6.43
C GLN A 57 -9.28 8.22 6.67
N ALA A 58 -8.26 7.35 6.71
CA ALA A 58 -8.43 5.98 7.14
C ALA A 58 -8.90 5.97 8.60
N THR A 59 -9.87 5.11 8.92
CA THR A 59 -10.26 4.88 10.32
C THR A 59 -9.17 4.08 11.03
N HIS A 60 -9.17 4.15 12.36
CA HIS A 60 -8.16 3.49 13.21
C HIS A 60 -7.86 2.03 12.80
N CYS A 61 -8.89 1.18 12.70
CA CYS A 61 -8.68 -0.24 12.37
C CYS A 61 -8.17 -0.46 10.94
N MET A 62 -8.54 0.41 10.00
CA MET A 62 -8.05 0.33 8.62
C MET A 62 -6.56 0.68 8.57
N GLU A 63 -6.15 1.75 9.26
CA GLU A 63 -4.74 2.15 9.33
C GLU A 63 -3.89 1.11 10.08
N VAL A 64 -4.40 0.54 11.18
CA VAL A 64 -3.74 -0.59 11.88
C VAL A 64 -3.56 -1.79 10.94
N THR A 65 -4.56 -2.10 10.13
CA THR A 65 -4.47 -3.18 9.12
C THR A 65 -3.37 -2.90 8.09
N VAL A 66 -3.32 -1.67 7.56
CA VAL A 66 -2.26 -1.23 6.63
C VAL A 66 -0.89 -1.38 7.27
N ALA A 67 -0.71 -0.88 8.50
CA ALA A 67 0.55 -0.97 9.22
C ALA A 67 1.01 -2.43 9.43
N THR A 68 0.09 -3.32 9.80
CA THR A 68 0.38 -4.76 9.96
C THR A 68 0.81 -5.39 8.64
N ILE A 69 0.11 -5.12 7.54
CA ILE A 69 0.46 -5.64 6.21
C ILE A 69 1.84 -5.15 5.78
N VAL A 70 2.14 -3.87 5.99
CA VAL A 70 3.46 -3.28 5.69
C VAL A 70 4.56 -3.96 6.50
N GLY A 71 4.35 -4.19 7.80
CA GLY A 71 5.30 -4.87 8.66
C GLY A 71 5.62 -6.29 8.18
N GLU A 72 4.59 -7.07 7.86
CA GLU A 72 4.77 -8.42 7.33
C GLU A 72 5.49 -8.44 5.99
N LEU A 73 5.09 -7.56 5.07
CA LEU A 73 5.68 -7.46 3.74
C LEU A 73 7.13 -6.97 3.80
N TYR A 74 7.44 -6.05 4.71
CA TYR A 74 8.79 -5.56 4.96
C TYR A 74 9.70 -6.66 5.47
N ASN A 75 9.26 -7.40 6.49
CA ASN A 75 10.02 -8.52 7.04
C ASN A 75 10.31 -9.55 5.96
N TRP A 76 9.33 -9.92 5.13
CA TRP A 76 9.56 -10.81 4.00
C TRP A 76 10.56 -10.25 2.99
N ASN A 77 10.41 -8.99 2.59
CA ASN A 77 11.29 -8.31 1.62
C ASN A 77 12.76 -8.29 2.09
N VAL A 78 12.96 -8.10 3.40
CA VAL A 78 14.27 -8.07 4.04
C VAL A 78 14.83 -9.48 4.23
N GLN A 79 14.09 -10.37 4.86
CA GLN A 79 14.59 -11.69 5.24
C GLN A 79 14.81 -12.60 4.02
N THR A 80 14.03 -12.43 2.94
CA THR A 80 14.16 -13.23 1.71
C THR A 80 14.93 -12.53 0.58
N ARG A 81 15.53 -11.36 0.86
CA ARG A 81 16.41 -10.62 -0.07
C ARG A 81 15.76 -10.19 -1.39
N GLN A 82 14.46 -9.94 -1.39
CA GLN A 82 13.74 -9.45 -2.58
C GLN A 82 14.22 -8.05 -2.98
N ASN A 83 14.57 -7.22 -2.00
CA ASN A 83 15.14 -5.88 -2.19
C ASN A 83 14.28 -4.96 -3.07
N GLY A 84 12.96 -5.17 -3.08
CA GLY A 84 12.02 -4.26 -3.73
C GLY A 84 11.62 -3.11 -2.82
N ASP A 85 10.87 -2.17 -3.38
CA ASP A 85 10.35 -1.00 -2.67
C ASP A 85 8.92 -1.29 -2.19
N ILE A 86 8.65 -0.96 -0.92
CA ILE A 86 7.30 -0.97 -0.36
C ILE A 86 6.87 0.49 -0.19
N LYS A 87 5.68 0.84 -0.66
CA LYS A 87 5.08 2.17 -0.45
C LYS A 87 3.68 2.06 0.13
N THR A 88 3.31 3.06 0.93
CA THR A 88 1.96 3.26 1.48
C THR A 88 1.23 4.39 0.75
N ALA A 89 -0.02 4.67 1.12
CA ALA A 89 -0.96 5.63 0.52
C ALA A 89 -0.45 7.08 0.31
N GLN A 90 0.75 7.44 0.75
CA GLN A 90 1.37 8.73 0.46
C GLN A 90 2.31 8.71 -0.77
N GLY A 91 2.77 7.53 -1.18
CA GLY A 91 3.76 7.34 -2.25
C GLY A 91 3.12 7.00 -3.59
N GLY A 92 2.16 7.80 -4.06
CA GLY A 92 1.37 7.55 -5.27
C GLY A 92 2.17 7.14 -6.52
N PHE A 93 1.49 6.52 -7.48
CA PHE A 93 2.04 6.09 -8.76
C PHE A 93 1.28 6.73 -9.93
N ASP A 94 1.99 6.91 -11.03
CA ASP A 94 1.41 7.33 -12.29
C ASP A 94 0.95 6.09 -13.08
N PHE A 95 -0.36 5.83 -13.05
CA PHE A 95 -1.06 4.79 -13.80
C PHE A 95 -1.52 5.28 -15.18
N SER A 96 -0.77 6.19 -15.80
CA SER A 96 -1.07 6.69 -17.15
C SER A 96 -0.95 5.63 -18.24
N VAL A 97 -2.04 4.89 -18.43
CA VAL A 97 -2.24 4.02 -19.58
C VAL A 97 -2.73 4.86 -20.75
N GLY A 98 -2.00 4.86 -21.88
CA GLY A 98 -2.45 5.51 -23.11
C GLY A 98 -2.29 7.04 -23.18
N GLY A 99 -1.48 7.64 -22.30
CA GLY A 99 -1.05 9.05 -22.39
C GLY A 99 -1.85 10.05 -21.56
N GLN A 100 -2.93 9.65 -20.90
CA GLN A 100 -3.63 10.47 -19.90
C GLN A 100 -3.10 10.18 -18.50
N ARG A 101 -2.78 11.23 -17.75
CA ARG A 101 -2.18 11.13 -16.42
C ARG A 101 -3.20 10.71 -15.35
N THR A 102 -2.95 9.56 -14.73
CA THR A 102 -3.77 8.99 -13.65
C THR A 102 -2.87 8.80 -12.44
N ILE A 103 -3.11 9.49 -11.34
CA ILE A 103 -2.30 9.36 -10.12
C ILE A 103 -3.13 8.61 -9.09
N ARG A 104 -2.62 7.44 -8.66
CA ARG A 104 -3.24 6.62 -7.62
C ARG A 104 -2.24 6.25 -6.54
N ALA A 105 -2.67 6.35 -5.29
CA ALA A 105 -1.94 5.81 -4.17
C ALA A 105 -2.69 4.61 -3.56
N PRO A 106 -2.27 3.37 -3.85
CA PRO A 106 -2.75 2.20 -3.13
C PRO A 106 -2.35 2.28 -1.65
N ASP A 107 -3.14 1.67 -0.76
CA ASP A 107 -2.83 1.63 0.67
C ASP A 107 -1.49 0.93 0.95
N VAL A 108 -1.22 -0.17 0.25
CA VAL A 108 0.10 -0.82 0.24
C VAL A 108 0.46 -1.19 -1.18
N SER A 109 1.74 -1.08 -1.53
CA SER A 109 2.25 -1.55 -2.83
C SER A 109 3.66 -2.09 -2.73
N PHE A 110 4.00 -2.98 -3.66
CA PHE A 110 5.35 -3.50 -3.82
C PHE A 110 5.84 -3.36 -5.26
N THR A 111 7.03 -2.79 -5.41
CA THR A 111 7.75 -2.66 -6.68
C THR A 111 9.03 -3.48 -6.63
N PRO A 112 9.26 -4.45 -7.54
CA PRO A 112 10.44 -5.29 -7.50
C PRO A 112 11.74 -4.50 -7.73
N LYS A 113 12.85 -4.99 -7.16
CA LYS A 113 14.20 -4.41 -7.34
C LYS A 113 14.55 -4.14 -8.80
N ALA A 114 14.18 -5.06 -9.68
CA ALA A 114 14.47 -4.95 -11.11
C ALA A 114 13.88 -3.69 -11.74
N VAL A 115 12.76 -3.20 -11.21
CA VAL A 115 12.14 -1.92 -11.61
C VAL A 115 12.75 -0.77 -10.82
N SER A 116 12.81 -0.86 -9.48
CA SER A 116 13.23 0.27 -8.63
C SER A 116 14.69 0.70 -8.86
N SER A 117 15.58 -0.26 -9.11
CA SER A 117 17.00 0.02 -9.39
C SER A 117 17.23 0.78 -10.71
N GLN A 118 16.26 0.76 -11.63
CA GLN A 118 16.33 1.43 -12.93
C GLN A 118 15.67 2.81 -12.93
N LEU A 119 15.07 3.23 -11.80
CA LEU A 119 14.44 4.53 -11.71
C LEU A 119 15.48 5.65 -11.85
N THR A 120 15.15 6.63 -12.68
CA THR A 120 15.89 7.89 -12.86
C THR A 120 15.72 8.81 -11.64
N GLU A 121 16.59 9.81 -11.49
CA GLU A 121 16.46 10.79 -10.40
C GLU A 121 15.12 11.54 -10.43
N LEU A 122 14.62 11.88 -11.63
CA LEU A 122 13.31 12.50 -11.79
C LEU A 122 12.19 11.60 -11.25
N GLN A 123 12.22 10.30 -11.54
CA GLN A 123 11.21 9.35 -11.03
C GLN A 123 11.33 9.09 -9.52
N ARG A 124 12.52 9.25 -8.93
CA ARG A 124 12.75 9.03 -7.50
C ARG A 124 12.34 10.23 -6.65
N TRP A 125 12.64 11.44 -7.13
CA TRP A 125 12.52 12.67 -6.35
C TRP A 125 11.37 13.58 -6.82
N SER A 126 10.62 13.17 -7.83
CA SER A 126 9.44 13.89 -8.32
C SER A 126 8.45 12.95 -9.02
N PHE A 127 7.27 13.46 -9.38
CA PHE A 127 6.36 12.78 -10.30
C PHE A 127 6.72 13.02 -11.78
N GLN A 128 7.95 13.37 -12.11
CA GLN A 128 8.40 13.59 -13.49
C GLN A 128 9.15 12.36 -14.04
N GLY A 129 9.28 12.28 -15.36
CA GLY A 129 9.87 11.13 -16.05
C GLY A 129 8.83 10.12 -16.53
N ARG A 130 9.29 8.97 -17.02
CA ARG A 130 8.39 7.92 -17.56
C ARG A 130 7.58 7.29 -16.42
N PRO A 131 6.27 7.08 -16.59
CA PRO A 131 5.45 6.37 -15.61
C PRO A 131 5.96 4.95 -15.33
N PHE A 132 5.83 4.51 -14.09
CA PHE A 132 6.02 3.12 -13.68
C PHE A 132 4.97 2.75 -12.62
N THR A 133 4.65 1.47 -12.54
CA THR A 133 3.60 0.94 -11.65
C THR A 133 4.15 -0.24 -10.85
N PRO A 134 3.61 -0.49 -9.65
CA PRO A 134 4.01 -1.63 -8.82
C PRO A 134 3.55 -2.96 -9.45
N THR A 135 4.06 -4.08 -8.95
CA THR A 135 3.57 -5.41 -9.36
C THR A 135 2.50 -5.96 -8.43
N PHE A 136 2.44 -5.43 -7.20
CA PHE A 136 1.47 -5.81 -6.20
C PHE A 136 0.88 -4.57 -5.52
N VAL A 137 -0.43 -4.59 -5.31
CA VAL A 137 -1.19 -3.51 -4.66
C VAL A 137 -2.18 -4.10 -3.65
N VAL A 138 -2.43 -3.36 -2.58
CA VAL A 138 -3.46 -3.65 -1.58
C VAL A 138 -4.30 -2.41 -1.38
N GLU A 139 -5.61 -2.62 -1.26
CA GLU A 139 -6.56 -1.64 -0.74
C GLU A 139 -7.20 -2.22 0.52
N VAL A 140 -7.42 -1.40 1.52
CA VAL A 140 -8.05 -1.75 2.79
C VAL A 140 -9.32 -0.92 2.92
N GLY A 141 -10.48 -1.57 2.96
CA GLY A 141 -11.74 -0.84 2.95
C GLY A 141 -12.99 -1.65 3.23
N ASP A 142 -14.03 -0.96 3.69
CA ASP A 142 -15.35 -1.53 3.97
C ASP A 142 -16.13 -1.78 2.68
N THR A 143 -16.25 -3.06 2.33
CA THR A 143 -16.91 -3.56 1.12
C THR A 143 -18.43 -3.68 1.26
N GLU A 144 -18.98 -3.58 2.47
CA GLU A 144 -20.41 -3.72 2.76
C GLU A 144 -21.10 -2.40 3.09
N SER A 145 -20.34 -1.33 3.37
CA SER A 145 -20.89 0.01 3.67
C SER A 145 -21.88 0.50 2.60
N SER A 146 -21.60 0.23 1.33
CA SER A 146 -22.55 0.35 0.24
C SER A 146 -22.07 -0.44 -0.97
N THR A 147 -23.01 -0.94 -1.79
CA THR A 147 -22.70 -1.53 -3.11
C THR A 147 -21.86 -0.58 -3.97
N SER A 148 -22.07 0.73 -3.81
CA SER A 148 -21.31 1.74 -4.54
C SER A 148 -19.84 1.83 -4.10
N THR A 149 -19.54 1.58 -2.82
CA THR A 149 -18.17 1.58 -2.27
C THR A 149 -17.37 0.43 -2.86
N PHE A 150 -17.90 -0.80 -2.78
CA PHE A 150 -17.25 -1.97 -3.36
C PHE A 150 -17.13 -1.87 -4.88
N GLY A 151 -18.17 -1.38 -5.56
CA GLY A 151 -18.14 -1.15 -7.01
C GLY A 151 -17.01 -0.19 -7.42
N LYS A 152 -16.80 0.90 -6.69
CA LYS A 152 -15.70 1.85 -6.94
C LYS A 152 -14.33 1.20 -6.75
N LEU A 153 -14.13 0.43 -5.68
CA LEU A 153 -12.87 -0.27 -5.43
C LEU A 153 -12.61 -1.34 -6.49
N ASP A 154 -13.63 -2.13 -6.85
CA ASP A 154 -13.53 -3.14 -7.90
C ASP A 154 -13.21 -2.53 -9.27
N ASP A 155 -13.86 -1.41 -9.63
CA ASP A 155 -13.55 -0.67 -10.84
C ASP A 155 -12.13 -0.11 -10.81
N LYS A 156 -11.65 0.41 -9.67
CA LYS A 156 -10.25 0.87 -9.48
C LYS A 156 -9.27 -0.27 -9.77
N PHE A 157 -9.51 -1.45 -9.21
CA PHE A 157 -8.68 -2.63 -9.52
C PHE A 157 -8.73 -2.97 -11.01
N LYS A 158 -9.92 -3.15 -11.59
CA LYS A 158 -10.06 -3.69 -12.94
C LYS A 158 -9.66 -2.73 -14.05
N ARG A 159 -10.01 -1.45 -13.89
CA ARG A 159 -9.92 -0.44 -14.95
C ARG A 159 -8.69 0.44 -14.84
N GLU A 160 -8.04 0.46 -13.69
CA GLU A 160 -6.88 1.34 -13.45
C GLU A 160 -5.66 0.53 -13.03
N TYR A 161 -5.70 -0.22 -11.93
CA TYR A 161 -4.55 -1.01 -11.50
C TYR A 161 -4.21 -2.12 -12.49
N PHE A 162 -5.20 -2.85 -12.98
CA PHE A 162 -5.04 -3.90 -13.99
C PHE A 162 -5.34 -3.42 -15.42
N ALA A 163 -5.31 -2.11 -15.67
CA ALA A 163 -5.39 -1.57 -17.02
C ALA A 163 -4.28 -2.15 -17.93
N VAL A 164 -4.50 -2.16 -19.24
CA VAL A 164 -3.48 -2.60 -20.21
C VAL A 164 -2.25 -1.69 -20.10
N GLY A 165 -1.05 -2.24 -20.00
CA GLY A 165 0.18 -1.43 -19.89
C GLY A 165 0.62 -1.09 -18.48
N THR A 166 -0.12 -1.51 -17.44
CA THR A 166 0.38 -1.53 -16.06
C THR A 166 1.15 -2.82 -15.77
N SER A 167 2.02 -2.76 -14.76
CA SER A 167 2.83 -3.89 -14.27
C SER A 167 2.15 -4.70 -13.16
N VAL A 168 0.96 -4.28 -12.71
CA VAL A 168 0.24 -4.94 -11.61
C VAL A 168 -0.17 -6.35 -12.03
N GLN A 169 0.19 -7.32 -11.19
CA GLN A 169 -0.07 -8.74 -11.40
C GLN A 169 -0.86 -9.38 -10.26
N LEU A 170 -0.81 -8.79 -9.07
CA LEU A 170 -1.57 -9.21 -7.89
C LEU A 170 -2.20 -8.01 -7.21
N GLY A 171 -3.47 -8.12 -6.85
CA GLY A 171 -4.17 -7.13 -6.04
C GLY A 171 -4.94 -7.80 -4.91
N TRP A 172 -4.90 -7.23 -3.71
CA TRP A 172 -5.76 -7.64 -2.59
C TRP A 172 -6.66 -6.48 -2.16
N LEU A 173 -7.96 -6.74 -2.04
CA LEU A 173 -8.88 -5.87 -1.31
C LEU A 173 -9.22 -6.55 0.00
N ILE A 174 -8.76 -5.97 1.11
CA ILE A 174 -8.89 -6.52 2.45
C ILE A 174 -9.91 -5.70 3.22
N ASP A 175 -10.94 -6.38 3.71
CA ASP A 175 -11.99 -5.80 4.53
C ASP A 175 -11.91 -6.40 5.93
N PRO A 176 -11.14 -5.77 6.84
CA PRO A 176 -11.00 -6.29 8.20
C PRO A 176 -12.28 -6.14 9.03
N LYS A 177 -13.20 -5.26 8.63
CA LYS A 177 -14.46 -5.03 9.35
C LYS A 177 -15.46 -6.16 9.10
N ASN A 178 -15.51 -6.66 7.87
CA ASN A 178 -16.41 -7.73 7.45
C ASN A 178 -15.72 -9.09 7.29
N SER A 179 -14.43 -9.18 7.65
CA SER A 179 -13.59 -10.38 7.51
C SER A 179 -13.65 -10.95 6.10
N ARG A 180 -13.28 -10.14 5.10
CA ARG A 180 -13.24 -10.57 3.69
C ARG A 180 -11.96 -10.19 3.00
N ILE A 181 -11.53 -11.04 2.07
CA ILE A 181 -10.40 -10.78 1.19
C ILE A 181 -10.85 -11.05 -0.24
N TRP A 182 -10.60 -10.12 -1.14
CA TRP A 182 -10.75 -10.34 -2.58
C TRP A 182 -9.39 -10.33 -3.25
N VAL A 183 -9.13 -11.35 -4.06
CA VAL A 183 -7.86 -11.50 -4.78
C VAL A 183 -8.07 -11.23 -6.26
N TYR A 184 -7.33 -10.24 -6.78
CA TYR A 184 -7.33 -9.83 -8.18
C TYR A 184 -6.07 -10.35 -8.88
N LYS A 185 -6.25 -10.96 -10.05
CA LYS A 185 -5.18 -11.49 -10.91
C LYS A 185 -5.58 -11.39 -12.38
N ARG A 186 -4.62 -11.51 -13.29
CA ARG A 186 -4.89 -11.76 -14.71
C ARG A 186 -4.99 -13.27 -14.96
N ASN A 187 -5.93 -13.68 -15.80
CA ASN A 187 -6.00 -15.05 -16.30
C ASN A 187 -4.99 -15.27 -17.45
N GLN A 188 -4.99 -16.47 -18.03
CA GLN A 188 -4.08 -16.84 -19.12
C GLN A 188 -4.28 -15.99 -20.40
N HIS A 189 -5.44 -15.35 -20.55
CA HIS A 189 -5.76 -14.44 -21.65
C HIS A 189 -5.44 -12.97 -21.34
N GLY A 190 -4.84 -12.68 -20.18
CA GLY A 190 -4.51 -11.32 -19.74
C GLY A 190 -5.69 -10.54 -19.13
N ASN A 191 -6.88 -11.14 -19.09
CA ASN A 191 -8.08 -10.50 -18.52
C ASN A 191 -8.02 -10.52 -17.00
N VAL A 192 -8.30 -9.38 -16.37
CA VAL A 192 -8.43 -9.28 -14.92
C VAL A 192 -9.68 -10.02 -14.44
N PHE A 193 -9.52 -10.79 -13.38
CA PHE A 193 -10.62 -11.39 -12.64
C PHE A 193 -10.39 -11.21 -11.14
N ARG A 194 -11.47 -11.30 -10.36
CA ARG A 194 -11.41 -11.39 -8.90
C ARG A 194 -12.08 -12.67 -8.43
N HIS A 195 -11.68 -13.14 -7.27
CA HIS A 195 -12.42 -14.14 -6.50
C HIS A 195 -12.38 -13.77 -5.03
N GLU A 196 -13.38 -14.21 -4.29
CA GLU A 196 -13.37 -14.12 -2.83
C GLU A 196 -12.44 -15.18 -2.27
N HIS A 197 -11.63 -14.78 -1.30
CA HIS A 197 -10.78 -15.64 -0.52
C HIS A 197 -11.33 -15.67 0.91
N ALA A 198 -11.23 -16.82 1.56
CA ALA A 198 -11.60 -16.93 2.97
C ALA A 198 -10.79 -15.93 3.82
N TRP A 199 -11.33 -15.56 4.97
CA TRP A 199 -10.61 -14.78 5.97
C TRP A 199 -9.56 -15.65 6.66
N ASP A 200 -8.49 -15.95 5.93
CA ASP A 200 -7.37 -16.80 6.32
C ASP A 200 -6.12 -16.39 5.53
N ASP A 201 -4.96 -16.91 5.93
CA ASP A 201 -3.65 -16.66 5.36
C ASP A 201 -3.66 -16.65 3.82
N VAL A 202 -3.37 -15.48 3.22
CA VAL A 202 -3.37 -15.31 1.76
C VAL A 202 -1.96 -15.34 1.18
N ASN A 203 -1.74 -16.17 0.15
CA ASN A 203 -0.43 -16.40 -0.46
C ASN A 203 -0.15 -15.41 -1.61
N GLY A 204 1.06 -14.84 -1.62
CA GLY A 204 1.55 -13.92 -2.66
C GLY A 204 1.86 -14.58 -4.01
N GLY A 205 1.81 -15.91 -4.07
CA GLY A 205 1.98 -16.73 -5.26
C GLY A 205 3.34 -16.54 -5.92
N ASN A 206 3.32 -16.54 -7.26
CA ASN A 206 4.49 -16.28 -8.09
C ASN A 206 4.90 -14.80 -8.14
N ILE A 207 4.08 -13.89 -7.61
CA ILE A 207 4.34 -12.45 -7.63
C ILE A 207 5.18 -12.04 -6.41
N LEU A 208 4.86 -12.59 -5.24
CA LEU A 208 5.63 -12.43 -4.01
C LEU A 208 6.04 -13.82 -3.51
N LEU A 209 7.11 -14.37 -4.09
CA LEU A 209 7.54 -15.75 -3.85
C LEU A 209 7.79 -16.01 -2.36
N GLY A 210 7.07 -17.01 -1.83
CA GLY A 210 7.16 -17.40 -0.42
C GLY A 210 6.49 -16.45 0.56
N PHE A 211 5.93 -15.33 0.10
CA PHE A 211 5.15 -14.44 0.96
C PHE A 211 3.76 -15.02 1.23
N LYS A 212 3.35 -14.91 2.48
CA LYS A 212 2.01 -15.24 2.95
C LYS A 212 1.65 -14.22 4.03
N LEU A 213 0.59 -13.45 3.79
CA LEU A 213 0.06 -12.52 4.78
C LEU A 213 -0.65 -13.33 5.86
N LYS A 214 -0.35 -13.04 7.13
CA LYS A 214 -0.89 -13.75 8.28
C LYS A 214 -2.09 -13.01 8.84
N VAL A 215 -3.29 -13.48 8.53
CA VAL A 215 -4.53 -12.78 8.89
C VAL A 215 -4.70 -12.63 10.40
N TRP A 216 -4.26 -13.63 11.18
CA TRP A 216 -4.32 -13.56 12.64
C TRP A 216 -3.57 -12.35 13.23
N LYS A 217 -2.51 -11.86 12.59
CA LYS A 217 -1.80 -10.64 13.06
C LYS A 217 -2.61 -9.37 12.85
N ILE A 218 -3.44 -9.35 11.80
CA ILE A 218 -4.38 -8.24 11.55
C ILE A 218 -5.46 -8.27 12.64
N GLU A 219 -6.01 -9.46 12.92
CA GLU A 219 -7.02 -9.65 13.97
C GLU A 219 -6.49 -9.26 15.35
N GLU A 220 -5.29 -9.75 15.71
CA GLU A 220 -4.61 -9.41 16.95
C GLU A 220 -4.42 -7.89 17.07
N ALA A 221 -3.85 -7.25 16.05
CA ALA A 221 -3.56 -5.82 16.05
C ALA A 221 -4.83 -4.95 16.17
N ILE A 222 -5.93 -5.33 15.51
CA ILE A 222 -7.20 -4.58 15.56
C ILE A 222 -7.95 -4.84 16.86
N SER A 223 -7.92 -6.07 17.38
CA SER A 223 -8.66 -6.45 18.59
C SER A 223 -8.20 -5.68 19.82
N GLN A 224 -6.97 -5.15 19.82
CA GLN A 224 -6.30 -4.60 20.99
C GLN A 224 -6.43 -5.50 22.23
N ALA A 225 -6.59 -6.81 22.03
CA ALA A 225 -6.54 -7.77 23.12
C ALA A 225 -5.18 -7.59 23.74
N SER A 226 -5.12 -6.94 24.91
CA SER A 226 -3.91 -6.90 25.71
C SER A 226 -3.62 -8.36 26.02
N PRO A 227 -2.50 -8.94 25.56
CA PRO A 227 -1.88 -9.90 26.44
C PRO A 227 -1.75 -9.14 27.76
N GLU A 228 -2.20 -9.73 28.87
CA GLU A 228 -1.85 -9.23 30.21
C GLU A 228 -0.44 -8.66 30.12
N LEU A 229 -0.27 -7.37 30.46
CA LEU A 229 1.02 -6.65 30.41
C LEU A 229 2.11 -7.69 30.64
N PRO A 230 2.99 -7.98 29.64
CA PRO A 230 3.88 -9.11 29.75
C PRO A 230 4.49 -8.99 31.13
N SER A 231 4.25 -10.00 31.97
CA SER A 231 4.92 -10.05 33.25
C SER A 231 6.38 -9.79 32.89
N LEU A 232 7.04 -8.89 33.60
CA LEU A 232 8.49 -8.68 33.47
C LEU A 232 9.26 -9.94 33.91
N GLU A 233 8.72 -11.13 33.65
CA GLU A 233 9.48 -12.36 33.53
C GLU A 233 10.50 -12.09 32.45
N SER A 234 11.75 -12.04 32.87
CA SER A 234 12.90 -11.97 31.99
C SER A 234 12.74 -13.03 30.91
N ASP A 235 12.61 -12.61 29.66
CA ASP A 235 12.77 -13.51 28.52
C ASP A 235 14.03 -14.36 28.78
N GLU A 236 13.90 -15.69 28.69
CA GLU A 236 15.07 -16.56 28.77
C GLU A 236 16.09 -16.11 27.71
N PRO A 237 17.39 -16.02 28.04
CA PRO A 237 18.39 -15.52 27.09
C PRO A 237 18.37 -16.32 25.79
N VAL A 238 18.28 -15.61 24.67
CA VAL A 238 18.19 -16.21 23.34
C VAL A 238 19.56 -16.28 22.69
N ASN A 239 19.98 -17.48 22.31
CA ASN A 239 21.23 -17.69 21.59
C ASN A 239 21.03 -17.59 20.08
N CYS A 240 21.80 -16.74 19.41
CA CYS A 240 21.78 -16.65 17.97
C CYS A 240 22.39 -17.91 17.34
N PRO A 241 21.64 -18.66 16.52
CA PRO A 241 22.10 -19.94 15.96
C PRO A 241 23.18 -19.77 14.87
N LYS A 242 23.41 -18.55 14.39
CA LYS A 242 24.37 -18.23 13.32
C LYS A 242 25.76 -17.90 13.84
N CYS A 243 25.85 -17.23 14.99
CA CYS A 243 27.11 -16.70 15.53
C CYS A 243 27.38 -17.07 17.00
N GLY A 244 26.39 -17.66 17.69
CA GLY A 244 26.51 -18.07 19.09
C GLY A 244 26.39 -16.94 20.12
N MET A 245 26.15 -15.69 19.71
CA MET A 245 25.92 -14.58 20.63
C MET A 245 24.60 -14.76 21.40
N THR A 246 24.62 -14.44 22.69
CA THR A 246 23.45 -14.50 23.58
C THR A 246 22.84 -13.12 23.76
N PHE A 247 21.52 -13.05 23.73
CA PHE A 247 20.75 -11.82 23.87
C PHE A 247 19.76 -11.93 25.04
N PRO A 248 19.52 -10.84 25.78
CA PRO A 248 18.67 -10.85 26.97
C PRO A 248 17.18 -10.99 26.66
N ASP A 249 16.75 -10.73 25.42
CA ASP A 249 15.34 -10.74 25.04
C ASP A 249 15.18 -10.99 23.53
N ASN A 250 13.95 -11.29 23.11
CA ASN A 250 13.65 -11.55 21.70
C ASN A 250 13.88 -10.32 20.80
N TYR A 251 13.67 -9.11 21.31
CA TYR A 251 13.81 -7.88 20.52
C TYR A 251 15.26 -7.62 20.12
N THR A 252 16.17 -7.67 21.08
CA THR A 252 17.61 -7.52 20.88
C THR A 252 18.17 -8.64 20.01
N PHE A 253 17.72 -9.88 20.20
CA PHE A 253 18.04 -11.00 19.32
C PHE A 253 17.59 -10.76 17.87
N MET A 254 16.33 -10.39 17.65
CA MET A 254 15.77 -10.18 16.31
C MET A 254 16.46 -9.03 15.57
N ASN A 255 16.78 -7.94 16.27
CA ASN A 255 17.56 -6.83 15.71
C ASN A 255 18.95 -7.29 15.26
N HIS A 256 19.68 -8.01 16.12
CA HIS A 256 20.98 -8.57 15.76
C HIS A 256 20.88 -9.49 14.54
N TYR A 257 19.91 -10.39 14.53
CA TYR A 257 19.75 -11.35 13.44
C TYR A 257 19.44 -10.63 12.12
N GLU A 258 18.55 -9.63 12.14
CA GLU A 258 18.25 -8.83 10.96
C GLU A 258 19.49 -8.10 10.45
N ASP A 259 20.20 -7.38 11.31
CA ASP A 259 21.34 -6.56 10.91
C ASP A 259 22.52 -7.41 10.45
N GLU A 260 22.99 -8.35 11.26
CA GLU A 260 24.21 -9.11 11.01
C GLU A 260 24.01 -10.24 10.00
N HIS A 261 22.82 -10.83 9.95
CA HIS A 261 22.59 -12.07 9.18
C HIS A 261 21.63 -11.89 8.00
N ALA A 262 20.69 -10.95 8.04
CA ALA A 262 19.79 -10.66 6.92
C ALA A 262 20.27 -9.48 6.05
N ARG A 263 20.86 -8.44 6.65
CA ARG A 263 21.22 -7.18 5.97
C ARG A 263 22.69 -7.00 5.65
N GLN A 264 23.61 -7.21 6.60
CA GLN A 264 25.04 -6.99 6.37
C GLN A 264 25.60 -7.87 5.25
N GLN A 265 25.10 -9.10 5.11
CA GLN A 265 25.41 -9.98 3.99
C GLN A 265 24.96 -9.45 2.60
N ARG A 266 24.31 -8.28 2.53
CA ARG A 266 23.96 -7.57 1.30
C ARG A 266 24.99 -6.51 0.90
N ARG A 267 25.85 -6.08 1.83
CA ARG A 267 26.88 -5.05 1.61
C ARG A 267 28.22 -5.63 1.11
N ALA A 268 28.37 -6.95 1.19
CA ALA A 268 29.53 -7.70 0.71
C ALA A 268 29.38 -8.10 -0.76
#